data_AF-A0A382I470-F1
#
_entry.id   AF-A0A382I470-F1
#
_cell.length_a   1.000
_cell.length_b   1.000
_cell.length_c   1.000
_cell.angle_alpha   90.00
_cell.angle_beta   90.00
_cell.angle_gamma   90.00
#
_symmetry.space_group_name_H-M   'P 1'
#
loop_
_entity.id
_entity.type
_entity.pdbx_description
1 polymer ?
#
loop_
_entity_poly.entity_id
_entity_poly.type
_entity_poly.pdbx_seq_one_letter_code
_entity_poly.pdbx_strand_id
1 'polypeptide(L)'
;MYEQVLRDVLKSARNHDYSGYGKFDALNSPLLSALSLNNAWLRFFWTQFVKECPFHVRPLLGVQTSRNPKGIALFARAYLSLYEVTNESSYREEAQRLLDWLFDHPSPSYKRLCWGYNFIWQDLPPFIQLRNEPNIVVTVFVGEAMVQAYRLLGETRYLEAARSIADFITHDIPVLHDTLEERAVSYLLTETDAVYLNIMVLSGALLAKIWKETGDEQLRNIAERQIRYTVNKRTEYNAWHYTHPKGK
;
A
#
# COMPACT_ATOMS: atom_id res chain seq x y z
N MET A 1 28.93 4.24 -6.86
CA MET A 1 27.97 3.77 -7.88
C MET A 1 26.56 3.63 -7.31
N TYR A 2 26.34 2.84 -6.25
CA TYR A 2 24.99 2.67 -5.67
C TYR A 2 24.38 3.97 -5.11
N GLU A 3 25.15 4.79 -4.40
CA GLU A 3 24.64 6.06 -3.86
C GLU A 3 24.18 7.02 -4.96
N GLN A 4 24.95 7.13 -6.05
CA GLN A 4 24.59 7.96 -7.19
C GLN A 4 23.26 7.52 -7.80
N VAL A 5 23.06 6.21 -7.99
CA VAL A 5 21.79 5.65 -8.50
C VAL A 5 20.61 5.99 -7.58
N LEU A 6 20.79 5.88 -6.25
CA LEU A 6 19.73 6.22 -5.29
C LEU A 6 19.36 7.71 -5.37
N ARG A 7 20.35 8.60 -5.45
CA ARG A 7 20.14 10.04 -5.61
C ARG A 7 19.48 10.39 -6.94
N ASP A 8 19.88 9.72 -8.02
CA ASP A 8 19.30 9.93 -9.36
C ASP A 8 17.84 9.46 -9.43
N VAL A 9 17.49 8.35 -8.76
CA VAL A 9 16.10 7.89 -8.65
C VAL A 9 15.24 8.92 -7.92
N LEU A 10 15.70 9.47 -6.80
CA LEU A 10 14.98 10.51 -6.06
C LEU A 10 14.85 11.80 -6.87
N LYS A 11 15.93 12.23 -7.53
CA LYS A 11 15.92 13.40 -8.41
C LYS A 11 14.94 13.23 -9.58
N SER A 12 14.96 12.07 -10.22
CA SER A 12 14.03 11.75 -11.31
C SER A 12 12.58 11.74 -10.82
N ALA A 13 12.31 11.10 -9.67
CA ALA A 13 10.98 11.08 -9.08
C ALA A 13 10.48 12.50 -8.76
N ARG A 14 11.33 13.34 -8.14
CA ARG A 14 11.01 14.74 -7.84
C ARG A 14 10.73 15.56 -9.11
N ASN A 15 11.54 15.38 -10.17
CA ASN A 15 11.36 16.08 -11.44
C ASN A 15 10.04 15.72 -12.15
N HIS A 16 9.52 14.50 -11.92
CA HIS A 16 8.21 14.06 -12.43
C HIS A 16 7.09 14.26 -11.39
N ASP A 17 7.35 15.04 -10.35
CA ASP A 17 6.42 15.31 -9.26
C ASP A 17 5.79 14.04 -8.66
N TYR A 18 6.64 13.00 -8.55
CA TYR A 18 6.31 11.66 -8.06
C TYR A 18 5.14 10.98 -8.77
N SER A 19 4.84 11.43 -9.99
CA SER A 19 3.82 10.85 -10.85
C SER A 19 4.48 9.92 -11.86
N GLY A 20 3.85 8.78 -12.09
CA GLY A 20 4.36 7.81 -13.05
C GLY A 20 3.29 6.82 -13.49
N TYR A 21 3.71 5.90 -14.35
CA TYR A 21 2.88 4.80 -14.80
C TYR A 21 2.87 3.66 -13.79
N GLY A 22 1.71 3.06 -13.59
CA GLY A 22 1.49 1.89 -12.75
C GLY A 22 1.46 0.58 -13.56
N LYS A 23 1.51 -0.55 -12.86
CA LYS A 23 1.44 -1.87 -13.49
C LYS A 23 0.07 -2.16 -14.12
N PHE A 24 -1.01 -1.73 -13.48
CA PHE A 24 -2.39 -2.00 -13.88
C PHE A 24 -3.17 -0.71 -14.18
N ASP A 25 -2.48 0.29 -14.73
CA ASP A 25 -2.96 1.67 -14.85
C ASP A 25 -3.67 1.99 -16.17
N ALA A 26 -3.94 1.00 -17.03
CA ALA A 26 -4.55 1.22 -18.35
C ALA A 26 -5.83 2.06 -18.27
N LEU A 27 -6.65 1.81 -17.25
CA LEU A 27 -7.93 2.48 -17.01
C LEU A 27 -7.78 3.89 -16.42
N ASN A 28 -6.56 4.40 -16.24
CA ASN A 28 -6.30 5.83 -16.08
C ASN A 28 -6.45 6.60 -17.40
N SER A 29 -6.48 5.91 -18.55
CA SER A 29 -6.86 6.54 -19.81
C SER A 29 -8.39 6.75 -19.84
N PRO A 30 -8.88 7.99 -19.97
CA PRO A 30 -10.31 8.26 -20.17
C PRO A 30 -10.84 7.56 -21.44
N LEU A 31 -10.01 7.45 -22.48
CA LEU A 31 -10.33 6.75 -23.72
C LEU A 31 -10.55 5.26 -23.46
N LEU A 32 -9.59 4.58 -22.82
CA LEU A 32 -9.72 3.13 -22.55
C LEU A 32 -10.83 2.84 -21.53
N SER A 33 -11.03 3.73 -20.57
CA SER A 33 -12.15 3.63 -19.63
C SER A 33 -13.50 3.70 -20.35
N ALA A 34 -13.68 4.66 -21.28
CA ALA A 34 -14.89 4.78 -22.09
C ALA A 34 -15.07 3.59 -23.05
N LEU A 35 -14.01 3.19 -23.76
CA LEU A 35 -14.01 2.02 -24.67
C LEU A 35 -14.25 0.70 -23.95
N SER A 36 -14.12 0.67 -22.62
CA SER A 36 -14.48 -0.52 -21.84
C SER A 36 -15.98 -0.72 -21.73
N LEU A 37 -16.83 0.29 -22.05
CA LEU A 37 -18.29 0.20 -22.02
C LEU A 37 -18.85 -0.38 -20.71
N ASN A 38 -18.19 -0.09 -19.58
CA ASN A 38 -18.46 -0.68 -18.26
C ASN A 38 -18.40 -2.22 -18.19
N ASN A 39 -17.88 -2.90 -19.22
CA ASN A 39 -17.72 -4.34 -19.29
C ASN A 39 -16.41 -4.80 -18.62
N ALA A 40 -16.50 -5.79 -17.73
CA ALA A 40 -15.36 -6.30 -16.97
C ALA A 40 -14.29 -6.98 -17.84
N TRP A 41 -14.69 -7.71 -18.88
CA TRP A 41 -13.77 -8.37 -19.81
C TRP A 41 -13.02 -7.36 -20.68
N LEU A 42 -13.67 -6.28 -21.13
CA LEU A 42 -13.00 -5.22 -21.87
C LEU A 42 -11.99 -4.46 -21.00
N ARG A 43 -12.38 -4.12 -19.75
CA ARG A 43 -11.44 -3.54 -18.78
C ARG A 43 -10.22 -4.44 -18.55
N PHE A 44 -10.45 -5.75 -18.40
CA PHE A 44 -9.39 -6.73 -18.21
C PHE A 44 -8.49 -6.81 -19.44
N PHE A 45 -9.07 -6.87 -20.64
CA PHE A 45 -8.33 -6.87 -21.90
C PHE A 45 -7.42 -5.65 -22.03
N TRP A 46 -7.94 -4.43 -21.83
CA TRP A 46 -7.12 -3.21 -21.92
C TRP A 46 -6.01 -3.19 -20.88
N THR A 47 -6.31 -3.66 -19.66
CA THR A 47 -5.32 -3.77 -18.58
C THR A 47 -4.18 -4.72 -18.97
N GLN A 48 -4.49 -5.93 -19.47
CA GLN A 48 -3.46 -6.88 -19.89
C GLN A 48 -2.72 -6.41 -21.15
N PHE A 49 -3.41 -5.82 -22.12
CA PHE A 49 -2.79 -5.29 -23.33
C PHE A 49 -1.72 -4.24 -23.00
N VAL A 50 -2.04 -3.24 -22.17
CA VAL A 50 -1.08 -2.20 -21.78
C VAL A 50 0.04 -2.75 -20.89
N LYS A 51 -0.26 -3.73 -20.04
CA LYS A 51 0.70 -4.35 -19.12
C LYS A 51 1.73 -5.24 -19.83
N GLU A 52 1.28 -6.05 -20.79
CA GLU A 52 2.11 -7.04 -21.47
C GLU A 52 2.69 -6.54 -22.81
N CYS A 53 2.28 -5.36 -23.29
CA CYS A 53 2.85 -4.80 -24.51
C CYS A 53 4.35 -4.51 -24.33
N PRO A 54 5.23 -5.01 -25.22
CA PRO A 54 6.66 -4.79 -25.13
C PRO A 54 7.06 -3.35 -25.50
N PHE A 55 6.14 -2.59 -26.11
CA PHE A 55 6.33 -1.20 -26.49
C PHE A 55 5.61 -0.27 -25.52
N HIS A 56 6.14 0.94 -25.34
CA HIS A 56 5.55 1.93 -24.46
C HIS A 56 4.32 2.60 -25.11
N VAL A 57 3.18 1.90 -25.11
CA VAL A 57 1.92 2.35 -25.73
C VAL A 57 1.12 3.34 -24.90
N ARG A 58 1.46 3.51 -23.61
CA ARG A 58 0.72 4.35 -22.65
C ARG A 58 0.51 5.81 -23.12
N PRO A 59 1.53 6.52 -23.65
CA PRO A 59 1.33 7.89 -24.13
C PRO A 59 0.36 7.96 -25.31
N LEU A 60 0.42 7.00 -26.24
CA LEU A 60 -0.45 6.94 -27.41
C LEU A 60 -1.90 6.65 -27.05
N LEU A 61 -2.11 5.83 -26.01
CA LEU A 61 -3.44 5.47 -25.52
C LEU A 61 -3.99 6.48 -24.50
N GLY A 62 -3.28 7.58 -24.25
CA GLY A 62 -3.71 8.63 -23.31
C GLY A 62 -3.77 8.15 -21.86
N VAL A 63 -2.96 7.15 -21.48
CA VAL A 63 -2.84 6.74 -20.06
C VAL A 63 -2.16 7.88 -19.31
N GLN A 64 -2.81 8.35 -18.25
CA GLN A 64 -2.30 9.46 -17.45
C GLN A 64 -1.39 8.96 -16.33
N THR A 65 -0.22 9.59 -16.18
CA THR A 65 0.63 9.42 -15.01
C THR A 65 -0.04 10.01 -13.78
N SER A 66 0.14 9.40 -12.63
CA SER A 66 -0.37 9.95 -11.37
C SER A 66 0.44 9.46 -10.18
N ARG A 67 0.28 10.15 -9.05
CA ARG A 67 0.89 9.76 -7.77
C ARG A 67 0.17 8.54 -7.21
N ASN A 68 0.93 7.50 -6.88
CA ASN A 68 0.42 6.36 -6.14
C ASN A 68 0.72 6.55 -4.65
N PRO A 69 -0.28 6.52 -3.74
CA PRO A 69 -0.04 6.73 -2.31
C PRO A 69 1.03 5.81 -1.70
N LYS A 70 1.11 4.55 -2.15
CA LYS A 70 2.20 3.65 -1.74
C LYS A 70 3.56 4.16 -2.20
N GLY A 71 3.65 4.67 -3.43
CA GLY A 71 4.87 5.26 -3.97
C GLY A 71 5.28 6.50 -3.18
N ILE A 72 4.33 7.40 -2.89
CA ILE A 72 4.58 8.59 -2.07
C ILE A 72 5.07 8.22 -0.67
N ALA A 73 4.45 7.23 -0.03
CA ALA A 73 4.90 6.75 1.27
C ALA A 73 6.34 6.19 1.23
N LEU A 74 6.69 5.44 0.17
CA LEU A 74 8.05 4.93 -0.02
C LEU A 74 9.07 6.06 -0.22
N PHE A 75 8.74 7.08 -1.02
CA PHE A 75 9.61 8.23 -1.21
C PHE A 75 9.76 9.07 0.06
N ALA A 76 8.67 9.32 0.79
CA ALA A 76 8.73 9.97 2.10
C ALA A 76 9.68 9.22 3.05
N ARG A 77 9.59 7.89 3.13
CA ARG A 77 10.49 7.07 3.93
C ARG A 77 11.94 7.14 3.48
N ALA A 78 12.20 7.16 2.18
CA ALA A 78 13.54 7.32 1.65
C ALA A 78 14.16 8.66 2.07
N TYR A 79 13.39 9.75 2.00
CA TYR A 79 13.83 11.06 2.46
C TYR A 79 14.00 11.12 3.99
N LEU A 80 13.11 10.51 4.77
CA LEU A 80 13.28 10.38 6.23
C LEU A 80 14.56 9.64 6.60
N SER A 81 14.86 8.53 5.91
CA SER A 81 16.11 7.78 6.12
C SER A 81 17.35 8.58 5.71
N LEU A 82 17.28 9.38 4.63
CA LEU A 82 18.37 10.29 4.28
C LEU A 82 18.55 11.38 5.33
N TYR A 83 17.46 11.97 5.84
CA TYR A 83 17.51 12.94 6.92
C TYR A 83 18.13 12.35 8.19
N GLU A 84 17.75 11.13 8.59
CA GLU A 84 18.30 10.45 9.76
C GLU A 84 19.83 10.29 9.70
N VAL A 85 20.37 10.00 8.51
CA VAL A 85 21.81 9.77 8.33
C VAL A 85 22.60 11.06 8.08
N THR A 86 22.02 12.05 7.42
CA THR A 86 22.73 13.26 6.98
C THR A 86 22.43 14.50 7.81
N ASN A 87 21.31 14.50 8.54
CA ASN A 87 20.74 15.64 9.25
C ASN A 87 20.48 16.86 8.35
N GLU A 88 20.36 16.68 7.03
CA GLU A 88 20.11 17.76 6.07
C GLU A 88 18.61 18.12 6.05
N SER A 89 18.26 19.37 6.37
CA SER A 89 16.86 19.80 6.49
C SER A 89 16.07 19.67 5.18
N SER A 90 16.74 19.77 4.03
CA SER A 90 16.10 19.65 2.71
C SER A 90 15.39 18.29 2.52
N TYR A 91 15.96 17.20 3.06
CA TYR A 91 15.32 15.88 3.02
C TYR A 91 14.14 15.80 3.99
N ARG A 92 14.26 16.42 5.17
CA ARG A 92 13.12 16.52 6.11
C ARG A 92 11.96 17.26 5.48
N GLU A 93 12.21 18.42 4.88
CA GLU A 93 11.19 19.26 4.24
C GLU A 93 10.50 18.51 3.09
N GLU A 94 11.27 17.80 2.26
CA GLU A 94 10.71 17.02 1.17
C GLU A 94 9.90 15.81 1.67
N ALA A 95 10.36 15.13 2.73
CA ALA A 95 9.58 14.07 3.38
C ALA A 95 8.25 14.61 3.92
N GLN A 96 8.27 15.75 4.63
CA GLN A 96 7.06 16.39 5.16
C GLN A 96 6.10 16.76 4.04
N ARG A 97 6.57 17.34 2.92
CA ARG A 97 5.75 17.65 1.74
C ARG A 97 5.02 16.42 1.19
N LEU A 98 5.68 15.27 1.15
CA LEU A 98 5.09 14.02 0.69
C LEU A 98 4.10 13.41 1.70
N LEU A 99 4.37 13.54 2.99
CA LEU A 99 3.46 13.11 4.06
C LEU A 99 2.20 14.00 4.10
N ASP A 100 2.35 15.31 3.95
CA ASP A 100 1.22 16.25 3.87
C ASP A 100 0.33 15.93 2.66
N TRP A 101 0.93 15.59 1.51
CA TRP A 101 0.15 15.11 0.37
C TRP A 101 -0.65 13.84 0.70
N LEU A 102 -0.13 12.92 1.51
CA LEU A 102 -0.87 11.73 1.94
C LEU A 102 -2.06 12.09 2.85
N PHE A 103 -1.88 13.07 3.76
CA PHE A 103 -2.97 13.61 4.59
C PHE A 103 -4.09 14.25 3.77
N ASP A 104 -3.73 14.90 2.66
CA ASP A 104 -4.71 15.52 1.76
C ASP A 104 -5.43 14.53 0.84
N HIS A 105 -4.90 13.30 0.69
CA HIS A 105 -5.40 12.31 -0.27
C HIS A 105 -5.69 10.91 0.35
N PRO A 106 -6.40 10.79 1.49
CA PRO A 106 -6.90 9.50 1.95
C PRO A 106 -7.99 8.98 1.00
N SER A 107 -8.28 7.68 1.11
CA SER A 107 -9.47 7.10 0.48
C SER A 107 -10.73 7.83 0.97
N PRO A 108 -11.58 8.36 0.06
CA PRO A 108 -12.75 9.13 0.44
C PRO A 108 -13.83 8.23 1.06
N SER A 109 -14.71 8.82 1.86
CA SER A 109 -15.90 8.15 2.43
C SER A 109 -15.64 7.08 3.50
N TYR A 110 -14.42 7.01 4.05
CA TYR A 110 -14.09 6.13 5.18
C TYR A 110 -13.86 6.92 6.47
N LYS A 111 -14.30 6.35 7.59
CA LYS A 111 -14.18 6.99 8.93
C LYS A 111 -12.72 7.09 9.39
N ARG A 112 -11.89 6.11 8.99
CA ARG A 112 -10.51 5.98 9.43
C ARG A 112 -9.56 6.19 8.25
N LEU A 113 -8.36 6.65 8.55
CA LEU A 113 -7.34 6.89 7.54
C LEU A 113 -6.93 5.57 6.87
N CYS A 114 -7.15 5.52 5.56
CA CYS A 114 -6.81 4.40 4.71
C CYS A 114 -6.55 4.90 3.28
N TRP A 115 -5.85 4.10 2.49
CA TRP A 115 -5.47 4.45 1.13
C TRP A 115 -5.64 3.27 0.17
N GLY A 116 -5.96 3.60 -1.07
CA GLY A 116 -6.12 2.69 -2.18
C GLY A 116 -5.18 3.00 -3.34
N TYR A 117 -5.32 2.24 -4.42
CA TYR A 117 -4.61 2.55 -5.66
C TYR A 117 -5.23 3.76 -6.36
N ASN A 118 -4.38 4.55 -7.01
CA ASN A 118 -4.74 5.68 -7.85
C ASN A 118 -5.27 5.27 -9.24
N PHE A 119 -5.79 4.05 -9.40
CA PHE A 119 -6.32 3.50 -10.65
C PHE A 119 -7.37 2.43 -10.35
N ILE A 120 -8.20 2.10 -11.34
CA ILE A 120 -9.08 0.93 -11.27
C ILE A 120 -8.24 -0.31 -11.54
N TRP A 121 -8.23 -1.26 -10.61
CA TRP A 121 -7.59 -2.55 -10.80
C TRP A 121 -8.64 -3.59 -11.19
N GLN A 122 -8.73 -3.84 -12.49
CA GLN A 122 -9.48 -4.97 -13.04
C GLN A 122 -8.51 -6.14 -13.23
N ASP A 123 -8.73 -7.24 -12.51
CA ASP A 123 -8.13 -8.53 -12.81
C ASP A 123 -9.18 -9.45 -13.48
N LEU A 124 -8.91 -10.75 -13.56
CA LEU A 124 -9.85 -11.72 -14.11
C LEU A 124 -11.23 -11.54 -13.46
N PRO A 125 -12.30 -11.31 -14.24
CA PRO A 125 -13.63 -11.13 -13.70
C PRO A 125 -14.04 -12.32 -12.81
N PRO A 126 -14.76 -12.08 -11.69
CA PRO A 126 -15.46 -10.83 -11.36
C PRO A 126 -14.64 -9.80 -10.56
N PHE A 127 -13.35 -10.03 -10.30
CA PHE A 127 -12.55 -9.16 -9.43
C PHE A 127 -12.43 -7.73 -9.97
N ILE A 128 -12.70 -6.74 -9.12
CA ILE A 128 -12.42 -5.33 -9.40
C ILE A 128 -12.14 -4.60 -8.08
N GLN A 129 -11.15 -3.72 -8.12
CA GLN A 129 -10.98 -2.69 -7.11
C GLN A 129 -11.09 -1.32 -7.77
N LEU A 130 -11.96 -0.47 -7.23
CA LEU A 130 -12.18 0.87 -7.75
C LEU A 130 -11.04 1.81 -7.37
N ARG A 131 -10.93 2.90 -8.14
CA ARG A 131 -9.95 3.95 -7.85
C ARG A 131 -10.17 4.47 -6.44
N ASN A 132 -9.08 4.58 -5.68
CA ASN A 132 -9.03 5.00 -4.28
C ASN A 132 -9.81 4.10 -3.30
N GLU A 133 -10.29 2.93 -3.74
CA GLU A 133 -10.84 1.94 -2.81
C GLU A 133 -9.69 1.37 -1.95
N PRO A 134 -9.80 1.41 -0.61
CA PRO A 134 -8.68 1.13 0.26
C PRO A 134 -8.30 -0.35 0.25
N ASN A 135 -7.03 -0.60 0.49
CA ASN A 135 -6.51 -1.94 0.74
C ASN A 135 -5.39 -1.92 1.78
N ILE A 136 -5.13 -3.08 2.39
CA ILE A 136 -4.10 -3.18 3.44
C ILE A 136 -2.72 -2.81 2.91
N VAL A 137 -2.33 -3.22 1.71
CA VAL A 137 -0.96 -2.99 1.22
C VAL A 137 -0.67 -1.49 1.18
N VAL A 138 -1.46 -0.70 0.46
CA VAL A 138 -1.20 0.73 0.33
C VAL A 138 -1.26 1.41 1.71
N THR A 139 -2.28 1.09 2.49
CA THR A 139 -2.49 1.66 3.84
C THR A 139 -1.34 1.33 4.79
N VAL A 140 -0.79 0.11 4.76
CA VAL A 140 0.35 -0.28 5.59
C VAL A 140 1.60 0.50 5.21
N PHE A 141 1.88 0.68 3.92
CA PHE A 141 3.05 1.47 3.50
C PHE A 141 2.95 2.93 3.96
N VAL A 142 1.75 3.52 3.92
CA VAL A 142 1.50 4.85 4.50
C VAL A 142 1.71 4.82 6.02
N GLY A 143 1.15 3.84 6.74
CA GLY A 143 1.34 3.69 8.18
C GLY A 143 2.80 3.54 8.60
N GLU A 144 3.60 2.79 7.83
CA GLU A 144 5.05 2.68 8.03
C GLU A 144 5.76 4.02 7.88
N ALA A 145 5.34 4.85 6.92
CA ALA A 145 5.87 6.20 6.76
C ALA A 145 5.50 7.10 7.94
N MET A 146 4.26 7.02 8.42
CA MET A 146 3.80 7.79 9.59
C MET A 146 4.53 7.39 10.88
N VAL A 147 4.73 6.09 11.13
CA VAL A 147 5.50 5.63 12.31
C VAL A 147 6.96 6.10 12.22
N GLN A 148 7.59 6.00 11.05
CA GLN A 148 8.96 6.49 10.86
C GLN A 148 9.05 8.01 11.05
N ALA A 149 8.08 8.76 10.51
CA ALA A 149 8.01 10.21 10.68
C ALA A 149 7.83 10.62 12.14
N TYR A 150 6.95 9.93 12.89
CA TYR A 150 6.78 10.17 14.32
C TYR A 150 8.10 9.99 15.09
N ARG A 151 8.80 8.87 14.87
CA ARG A 151 10.06 8.57 15.56
C ARG A 151 11.17 9.58 15.28
N LEU A 152 11.24 10.10 14.06
CA LEU A 152 12.31 11.02 13.66
C LEU A 152 11.99 12.49 13.88
N LEU A 153 10.72 12.88 13.74
CA LEU A 153 10.29 14.28 13.76
C LEU A 153 9.58 14.66 15.07
N GLY A 154 9.08 13.68 15.83
CA GLY A 154 8.42 13.89 17.12
C GLY A 154 7.02 14.51 17.06
N GLU A 155 6.46 14.73 15.87
CA GLU A 155 5.14 15.36 15.72
C GLU A 155 4.02 14.33 15.95
N THR A 156 3.12 14.61 16.90
CA THR A 156 2.06 13.67 17.32
C THR A 156 1.06 13.32 16.21
N ARG A 157 0.84 14.22 15.25
CA ARG A 157 -0.05 14.00 14.09
C ARG A 157 0.27 12.72 13.33
N TYR A 158 1.54 12.35 13.22
CA TYR A 158 1.93 11.12 12.52
C TYR A 158 1.58 9.87 13.34
N LEU A 159 1.72 9.94 14.67
CA LEU A 159 1.32 8.84 15.55
C LEU A 159 -0.21 8.66 15.55
N GLU A 160 -0.96 9.77 15.63
CA GLU A 160 -2.42 9.77 15.51
C GLU A 160 -2.89 9.17 14.17
N ALA A 161 -2.20 9.51 13.07
CA ALA A 161 -2.47 8.92 11.77
C ALA A 161 -2.20 7.41 11.74
N ALA A 162 -1.06 6.98 12.29
CA ALA A 162 -0.72 5.57 12.41
C ALA A 162 -1.76 4.81 13.27
N ARG A 163 -2.25 5.44 14.35
CA ARG A 163 -3.34 4.88 15.16
C ARG A 163 -4.64 4.71 14.39
N SER A 164 -5.06 5.73 13.65
CA SER A 164 -6.25 5.64 12.78
C SER A 164 -6.12 4.49 11.76
N ILE A 165 -4.92 4.29 11.20
CA ILE A 165 -4.60 3.17 10.30
C ILE A 165 -4.69 1.81 11.03
N ALA A 166 -4.16 1.70 12.24
CA ALA A 166 -4.29 0.47 13.04
C ALA A 166 -5.76 0.14 13.30
N ASP A 167 -6.57 1.15 13.60
CA ASP A 167 -8.00 0.97 13.83
C ASP A 167 -8.70 0.51 12.54
N PHE A 168 -8.32 1.03 11.37
CA PHE A 168 -8.84 0.58 10.07
C PHE A 168 -8.53 -0.91 9.85
N ILE A 169 -7.27 -1.31 10.04
CA ILE A 169 -6.83 -2.71 9.87
C ILE A 169 -7.57 -3.65 10.83
N THR A 170 -7.82 -3.22 12.07
CA THR A 170 -8.34 -4.09 13.13
C THR A 170 -9.86 -4.15 13.20
N HIS A 171 -10.56 -3.11 12.72
CA HIS A 171 -12.01 -3.00 12.84
C HIS A 171 -12.77 -2.93 11.51
N ASP A 172 -12.18 -2.40 10.44
CA ASP A 172 -12.89 -2.22 9.15
C ASP A 172 -12.61 -3.34 8.16
N ILE A 173 -11.45 -3.99 8.24
CA ILE A 173 -11.13 -5.11 7.36
C ILE A 173 -11.84 -6.39 7.85
N PRO A 174 -12.53 -7.14 6.96
CA PRO A 174 -13.11 -8.43 7.30
C PRO A 174 -12.10 -9.41 7.88
N VAL A 175 -12.51 -10.10 8.94
CA VAL A 175 -11.72 -11.15 9.58
C VAL A 175 -12.03 -12.48 8.91
N LEU A 176 -11.03 -13.11 8.29
CA LEU A 176 -11.17 -14.39 7.58
C LEU A 176 -10.86 -15.59 8.45
N HIS A 177 -10.11 -15.39 9.54
CA HIS A 177 -9.77 -16.42 10.50
C HIS A 177 -9.55 -15.77 11.87
N ASP A 178 -10.18 -16.31 12.92
CA ASP A 178 -10.08 -15.78 14.27
C ASP A 178 -10.11 -16.93 15.29
N THR A 179 -8.98 -17.22 15.92
CA THR A 179 -8.84 -18.18 17.03
C THR A 179 -7.98 -17.58 18.13
N LEU A 180 -7.94 -18.17 19.33
CA LEU A 180 -7.09 -17.66 20.41
C LEU A 180 -5.62 -17.48 19.98
N GLU A 181 -5.13 -18.33 19.07
CA GLU A 181 -3.73 -18.34 18.65
C GLU A 181 -3.46 -17.65 17.31
N GLU A 182 -4.42 -17.62 16.40
CA GLU A 182 -4.20 -17.13 15.04
C GLU A 182 -5.29 -16.13 14.64
N ARG A 183 -4.89 -15.15 13.82
CA ARG A 183 -5.83 -14.20 13.22
C ARG A 183 -5.41 -13.92 11.78
N ALA A 184 -6.37 -13.93 10.87
CA ALA A 184 -6.18 -13.45 9.52
C ALA A 184 -7.30 -12.52 9.08
N VAL A 185 -6.93 -11.49 8.32
CA VAL A 185 -7.84 -10.50 7.76
C VAL A 185 -7.77 -10.49 6.24
N SER A 186 -8.81 -9.95 5.59
CA SER A 186 -8.83 -9.79 4.14
C SER A 186 -7.76 -8.80 3.66
N TYR A 187 -7.44 -8.86 2.38
CA TYR A 187 -6.63 -7.85 1.70
C TYR A 187 -7.44 -6.57 1.40
N LEU A 188 -8.75 -6.72 1.18
CA LEU A 188 -9.71 -5.70 0.77
C LEU A 188 -10.79 -5.49 1.85
N LEU A 189 -11.72 -4.56 1.62
CA LEU A 189 -12.91 -4.38 2.44
C LEU A 189 -14.00 -5.45 2.24
N THR A 190 -13.79 -6.36 1.31
CA THR A 190 -14.66 -7.52 1.09
C THR A 190 -13.97 -8.78 1.56
N GLU A 191 -14.74 -9.78 1.96
CA GLU A 191 -14.19 -11.10 2.21
C GLU A 191 -13.55 -11.69 0.94
N THR A 192 -12.49 -12.48 1.14
CA THR A 192 -11.79 -13.17 0.05
C THR A 192 -11.71 -14.66 0.37
N ASP A 193 -11.74 -15.49 -0.66
CA ASP A 193 -11.73 -16.96 -0.53
C ASP A 193 -10.38 -17.54 -0.09
N ALA A 194 -9.38 -16.67 0.10
CA ALA A 194 -8.03 -17.01 0.51
C ALA A 194 -7.44 -15.94 1.43
N VAL A 195 -6.54 -16.37 2.30
CA VAL A 195 -5.70 -15.48 3.09
C VAL A 195 -4.40 -15.23 2.35
N TYR A 196 -4.07 -13.97 2.11
CA TYR A 196 -2.80 -13.55 1.56
C TYR A 196 -1.75 -13.45 2.67
N LEU A 197 -0.76 -14.34 2.68
CA LEU A 197 0.17 -14.47 3.82
C LEU A 197 1.06 -13.24 4.00
N ASN A 198 1.44 -12.57 2.91
CA ASN A 198 2.18 -11.32 2.97
C ASN A 198 1.39 -10.20 3.68
N ILE A 199 0.05 -10.22 3.60
CA ILE A 199 -0.80 -9.22 4.25
C ILE A 199 -0.69 -9.36 5.76
N MET A 200 -0.68 -10.58 6.29
CA MET A 200 -0.58 -10.82 7.73
C MET A 200 0.77 -10.36 8.29
N VAL A 201 1.85 -10.57 7.54
CA VAL A 201 3.18 -10.08 7.92
C VAL A 201 3.24 -8.56 7.87
N LEU A 202 2.71 -7.95 6.81
CA LEU A 202 2.71 -6.50 6.63
C LEU A 202 1.88 -5.79 7.71
N SER A 203 0.63 -6.21 7.91
CA SER A 203 -0.23 -5.62 8.93
C SER A 203 0.29 -5.92 10.33
N GLY A 204 0.69 -7.17 10.61
CA GLY A 204 1.18 -7.56 11.93
C GLY A 204 2.44 -6.80 12.33
N ALA A 205 3.39 -6.63 11.40
CA ALA A 205 4.60 -5.83 11.66
C ALA A 205 4.29 -4.36 11.92
N LEU A 206 3.35 -3.76 11.17
CA LEU A 206 2.94 -2.38 11.42
C LEU A 206 2.25 -2.23 12.78
N LEU A 207 1.30 -3.11 13.09
CA LEU A 207 0.58 -3.10 14.38
C LEU A 207 1.55 -3.25 15.57
N ALA A 208 2.55 -4.12 15.47
CA ALA A 208 3.59 -4.25 16.49
C ALA A 208 4.42 -2.97 16.64
N LYS A 209 4.76 -2.29 15.54
CA LYS A 209 5.48 -1.01 15.59
C LYS A 209 4.65 0.08 16.25
N ILE A 210 3.35 0.13 15.97
CA ILE A 210 2.43 1.11 16.58
C ILE A 210 2.23 0.81 18.05
N TRP A 211 2.07 -0.47 18.44
CA TRP A 211 2.05 -0.89 19.85
C TRP A 211 3.28 -0.37 20.61
N LYS A 212 4.47 -0.51 20.03
CA LYS A 212 5.71 -0.05 20.68
C LYS A 212 5.68 1.45 21.04
N GLU A 213 5.04 2.27 20.22
CA GLU A 213 4.96 3.72 20.45
C GLU A 213 3.85 4.12 21.44
N THR A 214 2.98 3.18 21.83
CA THR A 214 1.67 3.55 22.40
C THR A 214 1.18 2.67 23.54
N GLY A 215 1.76 1.49 23.72
CA GLY A 215 1.42 0.55 24.81
C GLY A 215 0.06 -0.16 24.67
N ASP A 216 -0.59 -0.11 23.51
CA ASP A 216 -1.89 -0.77 23.32
C ASP A 216 -1.74 -2.27 23.06
N GLU A 217 -1.97 -3.05 24.12
CA GLU A 217 -1.84 -4.51 24.12
C GLU A 217 -2.80 -5.20 23.14
N GLN A 218 -3.92 -4.57 22.74
CA GLN A 218 -4.79 -5.15 21.70
C GLN A 218 -4.04 -5.25 20.36
N LEU A 219 -3.29 -4.21 19.99
CA LEU A 219 -2.51 -4.23 18.76
C LEU A 219 -1.40 -5.28 18.80
N ARG A 220 -0.74 -5.43 19.95
CA ARG A 220 0.26 -6.47 20.16
C ARG A 220 -0.34 -7.86 19.99
N ASN A 221 -1.47 -8.14 20.65
CA ASN A 221 -2.14 -9.43 20.56
C ASN A 221 -2.52 -9.78 19.12
N ILE A 222 -3.10 -8.82 18.38
CA ILE A 222 -3.45 -9.02 16.97
C ILE A 222 -2.20 -9.23 16.12
N ALA A 223 -1.15 -8.45 16.34
CA ALA A 223 0.12 -8.58 15.61
C ALA A 223 0.74 -9.97 15.80
N GLU A 224 0.85 -10.45 17.05
CA GLU A 224 1.38 -11.77 17.36
C GLU A 224 0.59 -12.88 16.67
N ARG A 225 -0.75 -12.79 16.70
CA ARG A 225 -1.65 -13.78 16.07
C ARG A 225 -1.58 -13.77 14.54
N GLN A 226 -1.39 -12.61 13.91
CA GLN A 226 -1.18 -12.49 12.45
C GLN A 226 0.17 -13.06 12.01
N ILE A 227 1.24 -12.74 12.76
CA ILE A 227 2.58 -13.29 12.49
C ILE A 227 2.56 -14.81 12.69
N ARG A 228 1.95 -15.29 13.77
CA ARG A 228 1.81 -16.72 14.07
C ARG A 228 1.06 -17.47 12.97
N TYR A 229 -0.06 -16.91 12.49
CA TYR A 229 -0.81 -17.47 11.35
C TYR A 229 0.13 -17.74 10.17
N THR A 230 0.96 -16.77 9.80
CA THR A 230 1.91 -16.92 8.69
C THR A 230 2.97 -17.97 8.98
N VAL A 231 3.64 -17.88 10.13
CA VAL A 231 4.71 -18.83 10.53
C VAL A 231 4.20 -20.27 10.49
N ASN A 232 2.97 -20.52 10.92
CA ASN A 232 2.37 -21.85 10.93
C ASN A 232 1.98 -22.38 9.55
N LYS A 233 1.95 -21.54 8.49
CA LYS A 233 1.74 -21.99 7.10
C LYS A 233 3.06 -22.23 6.34
N ARG A 234 4.17 -22.37 7.06
CA ARG A 234 5.49 -22.69 6.50
C ARG A 234 5.47 -24.08 5.84
N THR A 235 6.07 -24.18 4.66
CA THR A 235 6.26 -25.46 3.95
C THR A 235 7.39 -26.29 4.57
N GLU A 236 7.50 -27.56 4.22
CA GLU A 236 8.57 -28.46 4.68
C GLU A 236 9.98 -27.96 4.33
N TYR A 237 10.12 -27.19 3.25
CA TYR A 237 11.39 -26.59 2.80
C TYR A 237 11.58 -25.14 3.29
N ASN A 238 10.88 -24.73 4.35
CA ASN A 238 10.99 -23.42 4.99
C ASN A 238 10.63 -22.22 4.08
N ALA A 239 9.61 -22.38 3.24
CA ALA A 239 9.05 -21.29 2.44
C ALA A 239 7.56 -21.07 2.75
N TRP A 240 6.95 -20.11 2.05
CA TRP A 240 5.52 -19.82 2.14
C TRP A 240 4.93 -19.70 0.74
N HIS A 241 3.71 -20.21 0.58
CA HIS A 241 2.90 -19.85 -0.59
C HIS A 241 2.40 -18.40 -0.46
N TYR A 242 2.02 -17.80 -1.59
CA TYR A 242 1.47 -16.44 -1.56
C TYR A 242 0.14 -16.38 -0.80
N THR A 243 -0.70 -17.40 -1.02
CA THR A 243 -2.03 -17.55 -0.42
C THR A 243 -2.19 -18.85 0.35
N HIS A 244 -3.11 -18.84 1.31
CA HIS A 244 -3.62 -20.02 2.02
C HIS A 244 -5.15 -20.09 1.86
N PRO A 245 -5.71 -21.20 1.31
CA PRO A 245 -5.00 -22.34 0.73
C PRO A 245 -4.22 -21.94 -0.56
N LYS A 246 -3.20 -22.73 -0.93
CA LYS A 246 -2.32 -22.46 -2.07
C LYS A 246 -3.12 -22.37 -3.38
N GLY A 247 -2.83 -21.37 -4.20
CA GLY A 247 -3.29 -21.29 -5.60
C GLY A 247 -4.70 -20.73 -5.77
N LYS A 248 -5.27 -20.22 -4.68
CA LYS A 248 -6.40 -19.30 -4.72
C LYS A 248 -5.92 -17.85 -4.81
#